data_AF-A0A1H9UDV7-F1
#
_entry.id   AF-A0A1H9UDV7-F1
#
_cell.length_a   1.000
_cell.length_b   1.000
_cell.length_c   1.000
_cell.angle_alpha   90.00
_cell.angle_beta   90.00
_cell.angle_gamma   90.00
#
_symmetry.space_group_name_H-M   'P 1'
#
loop_
_entity.id
_entity.type
_entity.pdbx_description
1 polymer ?
#
loop_
_entity_poly.entity_id
_entity_poly.type
_entity_poly.pdbx_seq_one_letter_code
_entity_poly.pdbx_strand_id
1 'polypeptide(L)'
;MIWVKLALFVLVVFVLSTIVKLLLRKLIKIEKEKKSFFSYNHINDLHRKIDWAIRIISTIAFIVTNILIITREYSINLILITSFFYILLDYAVRAFFECKYSQNPKQYILTISEGVLFLLAIVIVIKFDLLINLS
;
A
#
# COMPACT_ATOMS: atom_id res chain seq x y z
N MET A 1 23.57 9.95 -4.37
CA MET A 1 23.21 8.91 -5.36
C MET A 1 22.11 7.95 -4.91
N ILE A 2 22.04 7.55 -3.64
CA ILE A 2 21.03 6.55 -3.19
C ILE A 2 19.58 7.04 -3.33
N TRP A 3 19.32 8.30 -3.02
CA TRP A 3 18.01 8.94 -3.19
C TRP A 3 17.51 8.89 -4.65
N VAL A 4 18.41 9.02 -5.63
CA VAL A 4 18.07 8.91 -7.06
C VAL A 4 17.72 7.46 -7.43
N LYS A 5 18.48 6.48 -6.93
CA LYS A 5 18.18 5.05 -7.14
C LYS A 5 16.83 4.68 -6.53
N LEU A 6 16.53 5.18 -5.33
CA LEU A 6 15.27 4.96 -4.63
C LEU A 6 14.11 5.64 -5.36
N ALA A 7 14.28 6.89 -5.77
CA ALA A 7 13.28 7.61 -6.57
C ALA A 7 12.98 6.89 -7.90
N LEU A 8 14.02 6.39 -8.58
CA LEU A 8 13.87 5.62 -9.81
C LEU A 8 13.17 4.28 -9.55
N PHE A 9 13.51 3.59 -8.46
CA PHE A 9 12.82 2.36 -8.06
C PHE A 9 11.32 2.60 -7.80
N VAL A 10 10.98 3.64 -7.04
CA VAL A 10 9.58 4.02 -6.78
C VAL A 10 8.86 4.37 -8.08
N LEU A 11 9.52 5.08 -9.01
CA LEU A 11 8.97 5.39 -10.32
C LEU A 11 8.67 4.11 -11.13
N VAL A 12 9.59 3.14 -11.14
CA VAL A 12 9.40 1.86 -11.82
C VAL A 12 8.22 1.08 -11.23
N VAL A 13 8.13 0.99 -9.90
CA VAL A 13 7.00 0.33 -9.22
C VAL A 13 5.67 1.02 -9.57
N PHE A 14 5.65 2.36 -9.60
CA PHE A 14 4.47 3.13 -9.96
C PHE A 14 4.01 2.91 -11.41
N VAL A 15 4.96 2.93 -12.36
CA VAL A 15 4.71 2.63 -13.78
C VAL A 15 4.20 1.20 -13.94
N LEU A 16 4.86 0.24 -13.30
CA LEU A 16 4.45 -1.17 -13.33
C LEU A 16 3.04 -1.36 -12.77
N SER A 17 2.73 -0.77 -11.62
CA SER A 17 1.39 -0.80 -11.03
C SER A 17 0.33 -0.24 -11.98
N THR A 18 0.62 0.89 -12.63
CA THR A 18 -0.28 1.49 -13.64
C THR A 18 -0.52 0.56 -14.82
N ILE A 19 0.54 -0.07 -15.36
CA ILE A 19 0.44 -1.02 -16.47
C ILE A 19 -0.39 -2.23 -16.07
N VAL A 20 -0.10 -2.85 -14.93
CA VAL A 20 -0.83 -4.03 -14.42
C VAL A 20 -2.32 -3.71 -14.25
N LYS A 21 -2.64 -2.56 -13.67
CA LYS A 21 -4.02 -2.09 -13.50
C LYS A 21 -4.75 -1.91 -14.82
N LEU A 22 -4.08 -1.33 -15.83
CA LEU A 22 -4.64 -1.16 -17.17
C LEU A 22 -4.88 -2.50 -17.88
N LEU A 23 -3.92 -3.43 -17.76
CA LEU A 23 -4.03 -4.78 -18.34
C LEU A 23 -5.16 -5.57 -17.70
N LEU A 24 -5.21 -5.65 -16.36
CA LEU A 24 -6.26 -6.35 -15.64
C LEU A 24 -7.65 -5.78 -15.95
N ARG A 25 -7.77 -4.45 -16.05
CA ARG A 25 -9.04 -3.81 -16.45
C ARG A 25 -9.50 -4.26 -17.83
N LYS A 26 -8.59 -4.35 -18.81
CA LYS A 26 -8.91 -4.83 -20.17
C LYS A 26 -9.25 -6.32 -20.19
N LEU A 27 -8.46 -7.14 -19.50
CA LEU A 27 -8.60 -8.60 -19.50
C LEU A 27 -9.90 -9.05 -18.81
N ILE A 28 -10.24 -8.42 -17.67
CA ILE A 28 -11.37 -8.83 -16.82
C ILE A 28 -12.65 -8.05 -17.18
N LYS A 29 -12.57 -7.13 -18.16
CA LYS A 29 -13.66 -6.21 -18.57
C LYS A 29 -14.28 -5.50 -17.36
N ILE A 30 -13.43 -4.91 -16.53
CA ILE A 30 -13.88 -4.19 -15.33
C ILE A 30 -14.40 -2.83 -15.77
N GLU A 31 -15.67 -2.55 -15.47
CA GLU A 31 -16.26 -1.25 -15.77
C GLU A 31 -15.48 -0.12 -15.12
N LYS A 32 -15.36 0.98 -15.86
CA LYS A 32 -14.60 2.14 -15.40
C LYS A 32 -15.48 2.87 -14.39
N GLU A 33 -15.34 2.54 -13.11
CA GLU A 33 -15.95 3.36 -12.08
C GLU A 33 -15.43 4.80 -12.20
N LYS A 34 -16.36 5.77 -12.25
CA LYS A 34 -16.05 7.20 -12.13
C LYS A 34 -15.62 7.49 -10.68
N LYS A 35 -14.46 6.97 -10.29
CA LYS A 35 -13.80 7.38 -9.05
C LYS A 35 -13.16 8.74 -9.31
N SER A 36 -13.65 9.77 -8.63
CA SER A 36 -12.90 11.04 -8.59
C SER A 36 -11.57 10.77 -7.89
N PHE A 37 -10.49 11.44 -8.32
CA PHE A 37 -9.13 11.21 -7.81
C PHE A 37 -8.98 11.49 -6.30
N PHE A 38 -10.01 12.06 -5.65
CA PHE A 38 -10.00 12.50 -4.25
C PHE A 38 -11.27 12.19 -3.43
N SER A 39 -12.29 11.51 -3.96
CA SER A 39 -13.47 11.21 -3.15
C SER A 39 -13.16 10.10 -2.14
N TYR A 40 -13.53 10.37 -0.89
CA TYR A 40 -13.68 9.41 0.20
C TYR A 40 -14.62 8.26 -0.25
N ASN A 41 -14.08 7.28 -0.98
CA ASN A 41 -14.83 6.17 -1.58
C ASN A 41 -15.03 5.04 -0.57
N HIS A 42 -15.55 5.38 0.62
CA HIS A 42 -16.02 4.36 1.54
C HIS A 42 -17.33 3.82 1.00
N ILE A 43 -17.35 2.51 0.77
CA ILE A 43 -18.52 1.80 0.26
C ILE A 43 -19.70 1.87 1.25
N ASN A 44 -19.40 1.91 2.56
CA ASN A 44 -20.36 2.15 3.61
C ASN A 44 -19.69 2.83 4.83
N ASP A 45 -20.51 3.24 5.81
CA ASP A 45 -20.01 3.87 7.03
C ASP A 45 -19.13 2.95 7.89
N LEU A 46 -19.33 1.63 7.79
CA LEU A 46 -18.49 0.65 8.49
C LEU A 46 -17.06 0.66 7.94
N HIS A 47 -16.90 0.64 6.62
CA HIS A 47 -15.62 0.76 5.93
C HIS A 47 -14.92 2.05 6.35
N ARG A 48 -15.66 3.18 6.41
CA ARG A 48 -15.12 4.46 6.87
C ARG A 48 -14.57 4.39 8.30
N LYS A 49 -15.31 3.78 9.22
CA LYS A 49 -14.90 3.65 10.63
C LYS A 49 -13.66 2.77 10.75
N ILE A 50 -13.63 1.64 10.04
CA ILE A 50 -12.48 0.73 10.06
C ILE A 50 -11.25 1.40 9.45
N ASP A 51 -11.37 2.04 8.29
CA ASP A 51 -10.25 2.75 7.65
C ASP A 51 -9.67 3.83 8.58
N TRP A 52 -10.53 4.58 9.27
CA TRP A 52 -10.08 5.56 10.26
C TRP A 52 -9.36 4.91 11.45
N ALA A 53 -9.88 3.80 11.97
CA ALA A 53 -9.21 3.06 13.03
C ALA A 53 -7.84 2.55 12.60
N ILE A 54 -7.73 1.98 11.39
CA ILE A 54 -6.47 1.53 10.81
C ILE A 54 -5.48 2.68 10.71
N ARG A 55 -5.91 3.85 10.21
CA ARG A 55 -5.05 5.03 10.11
C ARG A 55 -4.53 5.50 11.46
N ILE A 56 -5.38 5.55 12.48
CA ILE A 56 -4.97 6.00 13.83
C ILE A 56 -3.99 5.00 14.43
N ILE A 57 -4.32 3.70 14.42
CA ILE A 57 -3.45 2.64 14.96
C ILE A 57 -2.10 2.63 14.24
N SER A 58 -2.10 2.74 12.92
CA SER A 58 -0.86 2.73 12.12
C SER A 58 -0.03 3.97 12.40
N THR A 59 -0.65 5.15 12.57
CA THR A 59 0.06 6.38 12.95
C THR A 59 0.77 6.20 14.29
N ILE A 60 0.10 5.63 15.29
CA ILE A 60 0.71 5.32 16.59
C ILE A 60 1.85 4.33 16.42
N ALA A 61 1.65 3.25 15.65
CA ALA A 61 2.68 2.26 15.38
C ALA A 61 3.92 2.89 14.72
N PHE A 62 3.74 3.77 13.73
CA PHE A 62 4.85 4.50 13.11
C PHE A 62 5.59 5.40 14.10
N ILE A 63 4.87 6.12 14.98
CA ILE A 63 5.51 6.94 16.03
C ILE A 63 6.36 6.06 16.93
N VAL A 64 5.81 4.95 17.43
CA VAL A 64 6.53 4.00 18.28
C VAL A 64 7.74 3.41 17.56
N THR A 65 7.59 2.98 16.30
CA THR A 65 8.69 2.47 15.49
C THR A 65 9.82 3.49 15.34
N ASN A 66 9.49 4.77 15.09
CA ASN A 66 10.51 5.82 15.00
C ASN A 66 11.23 6.04 16.34
N ILE A 67 10.50 6.04 17.46
CA ILE A 67 11.11 6.14 18.79
C ILE A 67 12.07 4.96 19.02
N LEU A 68 11.68 3.73 18.67
CA LEU A 68 12.54 2.55 18.80
C LEU A 68 13.80 2.66 17.93
N ILE A 69 13.68 3.10 16.69
CA ILE A 69 14.83 3.28 15.79
C ILE A 69 15.80 4.32 16.37
N ILE A 70 15.30 5.47 16.82
CA ILE A 70 16.13 6.60 17.27
C ILE A 70 16.74 6.35 18.66
N THR A 71 15.96 5.81 19.60
CA THR A 71 16.37 5.73 21.02
C THR A 71 16.96 4.38 21.42
N ARG A 72 16.67 3.33 20.65
CA ARG A 72 17.09 1.95 20.94
C ARG A 72 17.93 1.35 19.81
N GLU A 73 18.32 2.16 18.83
CA GLU A 73 19.18 1.78 17.70
C GLU A 73 18.66 0.56 16.92
N TYR A 74 17.33 0.37 16.87
CA TYR A 74 16.76 -0.65 15.99
C TYR A 74 17.03 -0.31 14.52
N SER A 75 17.22 -1.36 13.71
CA SER A 75 17.43 -1.22 12.27
C SER A 75 16.33 -0.40 11.59
N ILE A 76 16.71 0.44 10.63
CA ILE A 76 15.77 1.21 9.80
C ILE A 76 14.79 0.30 9.05
N ASN A 77 15.13 -0.98 8.83
CA ASN A 77 14.23 -1.98 8.26
C ASN A 77 12.94 -2.16 9.08
N LEU A 78 12.92 -1.79 10.36
CA LEU A 78 11.73 -1.81 11.19
C LEU A 78 10.63 -0.89 10.63
N ILE A 79 10.98 0.24 10.00
CA ILE A 79 10.00 1.14 9.37
C ILE A 79 9.36 0.50 8.13
N LEU A 80 10.12 -0.30 7.39
CA LEU A 80 9.64 -1.04 6.24
C LEU A 80 8.72 -2.18 6.66
N ILE A 81 9.05 -2.86 7.76
CA ILE A 81 8.19 -3.90 8.34
C ILE A 81 6.87 -3.29 8.83
N THR A 82 6.90 -2.16 9.54
CA THR A 82 5.67 -1.45 9.95
C THR A 82 4.84 -1.03 8.73
N SER A 83 5.50 -0.53 7.67
CA SER A 83 4.84 -0.17 6.40
C SER A 83 4.21 -1.39 5.71
N PHE A 84 4.87 -2.55 5.74
CA PHE A 84 4.36 -3.80 5.18
C PHE A 84 3.03 -4.19 5.83
N PHE A 85 2.97 -4.22 7.17
CA PHE A 85 1.74 -4.56 7.88
C PHE A 85 0.62 -3.54 7.65
N TYR A 86 0.96 -2.24 7.61
CA TYR A 86 -0.02 -1.20 7.29
C TYR A 86 -0.64 -1.41 5.91
N ILE A 87 0.19 -1.59 4.86
CA ILE A 87 -0.27 -1.80 3.49
C ILE A 87 -1.07 -3.10 3.39
N LEU A 88 -0.61 -4.17 4.01
CA LEU A 88 -1.33 -5.45 4.02
C LEU A 88 -2.75 -5.27 4.58
N LEU A 89 -2.89 -4.55 5.71
CA LEU A 89 -4.17 -4.35 6.36
C LEU A 89 -5.09 -3.39 5.57
N ASP A 90 -4.57 -2.25 5.10
CA ASP A 90 -5.34 -1.25 4.33
C ASP A 90 -5.90 -1.87 3.04
N TYR A 91 -5.06 -2.58 2.28
CA TYR A 91 -5.48 -3.22 1.04
C TYR A 91 -6.40 -4.42 1.27
N ALA A 92 -6.17 -5.21 2.32
CA ALA A 92 -7.06 -6.33 2.66
C ALA A 92 -8.47 -5.85 3.03
N VAL A 93 -8.57 -4.82 3.88
CA VAL A 93 -9.87 -4.24 4.25
C VAL A 93 -10.56 -3.64 3.03
N ARG A 94 -9.85 -2.84 2.23
CA ARG A 94 -10.44 -2.25 1.02
C ARG A 94 -10.92 -3.31 0.05
N ALA A 95 -10.13 -4.34 -0.21
CA ALA A 95 -10.51 -5.44 -1.09
C ALA A 95 -11.72 -6.23 -0.56
N PHE A 96 -11.78 -6.47 0.75
CA PHE A 96 -12.92 -7.11 1.38
C PHE A 96 -14.22 -6.32 1.17
N PHE A 97 -14.18 -5.00 1.41
CA PHE A 97 -15.35 -4.15 1.20
C PHE A 97 -15.72 -4.05 -0.28
N GLU A 98 -14.74 -3.93 -1.18
CA GLU A 98 -14.97 -3.92 -2.62
C GLU A 98 -15.61 -5.23 -3.10
N CYS A 99 -15.15 -6.37 -2.60
CA CYS A 99 -15.69 -7.68 -2.98
C CYS A 99 -17.12 -7.89 -2.47
N LYS A 100 -17.44 -7.45 -1.25
CA LYS A 100 -18.69 -7.79 -0.57
C LYS A 100 -19.80 -6.76 -0.72
N TYR A 101 -19.44 -5.48 -0.86
CA TYR A 101 -20.41 -4.38 -0.77
C TYR A 101 -20.38 -3.41 -1.96
N SER A 102 -19.39 -3.49 -2.87
CA SER A 102 -19.33 -2.59 -4.03
C SER A 102 -20.32 -2.98 -5.12
N GLN A 103 -20.78 -1.98 -5.88
CA GLN A 103 -21.54 -2.17 -7.11
C GLN A 103 -20.73 -2.90 -8.18
N ASN A 104 -19.39 -2.75 -8.19
CA ASN A 104 -18.49 -3.50 -9.06
C ASN A 104 -17.57 -4.43 -8.25
N PRO A 105 -18.03 -5.64 -7.91
CA PRO A 105 -17.24 -6.56 -7.10
C PRO A 105 -15.90 -6.90 -7.76
N LYS A 106 -15.83 -6.98 -9.09
CA LYS A 106 -14.57 -7.29 -9.80
C LYS A 106 -13.43 -6.28 -9.56
N GLN A 107 -13.72 -5.11 -9.00
CA GLN A 107 -12.71 -4.11 -8.69
C GLN A 107 -11.72 -4.54 -7.61
N TYR A 108 -12.12 -5.42 -6.67
CA TYR A 108 -11.21 -5.89 -5.62
C TYR A 108 -9.93 -6.52 -6.22
N ILE A 109 -10.02 -7.11 -7.41
CA ILE A 109 -8.87 -7.76 -8.09
C ILE A 109 -7.79 -6.72 -8.40
N LEU A 110 -8.19 -5.51 -8.83
CA LEU A 110 -7.27 -4.41 -9.08
C LEU A 110 -6.62 -3.97 -7.76
N THR A 111 -7.41 -3.81 -6.70
CA THR A 111 -6.91 -3.39 -5.39
C THR A 111 -5.93 -4.42 -4.81
N ILE A 112 -6.26 -5.72 -4.84
CA ILE A 112 -5.35 -6.78 -4.41
C ILE A 112 -4.08 -6.78 -5.25
N SER A 113 -4.18 -6.67 -6.58
CA SER A 113 -3.00 -6.66 -7.44
C SER A 113 -2.05 -5.51 -7.13
N GLU A 114 -2.60 -4.31 -6.87
CA GLU A 114 -1.86 -3.12 -6.50
C GLU A 114 -1.20 -3.28 -5.13
N GLY A 115 -1.93 -3.79 -4.13
CA GLY A 115 -1.39 -4.10 -2.81
C GLY A 115 -0.25 -5.13 -2.86
N VAL A 116 -0.40 -6.21 -3.62
CA VAL A 116 0.64 -7.23 -3.81
C VAL A 116 1.90 -6.63 -4.42
N LEU A 117 1.78 -5.77 -5.43
CA LEU A 117 2.94 -5.10 -6.04
C LEU A 117 3.68 -4.22 -5.03
N PHE A 118 2.97 -3.47 -4.19
CA PHE A 118 3.59 -2.65 -3.15
C PHE A 118 4.26 -3.50 -2.06
N LEU A 119 3.62 -4.60 -1.62
CA LEU A 119 4.23 -5.52 -0.66
C LEU A 119 5.50 -6.18 -1.23
N LEU A 120 5.48 -6.61 -2.49
CA LEU A 120 6.66 -7.14 -3.17
C LEU A 120 7.77 -6.09 -3.29
N ALA A 121 7.42 -4.84 -3.58
CA ALA A 121 8.39 -3.75 -3.62
C ALA A 121 9.10 -3.57 -2.27
N ILE A 122 8.37 -3.63 -1.16
CA ILE A 122 8.97 -3.56 0.19
C ILE A 122 9.91 -4.75 0.43
N VAL A 123 9.49 -5.96 0.09
CA VAL A 123 10.32 -7.16 0.25
C VAL A 123 11.61 -7.04 -0.55
N ILE A 124 11.56 -6.51 -1.78
CA ILE A 124 12.73 -6.24 -2.62
C ILE A 124 13.65 -5.21 -1.94
N VAL A 125 13.10 -4.10 -1.44
CA VAL A 125 13.89 -3.07 -0.75
C VAL A 125 14.64 -3.65 0.46
N ILE A 126 13.98 -4.49 1.26
CA ILE A 126 14.61 -5.18 2.40
C ILE A 126 15.65 -6.20 1.93
N LYS A 127 15.32 -7.06 0.96
CA LYS A 127 16.20 -8.14 0.52
C LYS A 127 17.48 -7.66 -0.16
N PHE A 128 17.40 -6.57 -0.89
CA PHE A 128 18.53 -5.96 -1.58
C PHE A 128 19.14 -4.79 -0.79
N ASP A 129 18.71 -4.60 0.46
CA ASP A 129 19.25 -3.61 1.38
C ASP A 129 19.40 -2.22 0.75
N LEU A 130 18.39 -1.82 -0.04
CA LEU A 130 18.40 -0.55 -0.79
C LEU A 130 18.44 0.68 0.13
N LEU A 131 18.26 0.49 1.44
CA LEU A 131 18.36 1.52 2.48
C LEU A 131 19.66 1.48 3.30
N ILE A 132 20.52 0.46 3.18
CA ILE A 132 21.66 0.27 4.11
C ILE A 132 22.76 1.33 3.98
N ASN A 133 22.92 2.04 2.85
CA ASN A 133 23.92 3.14 2.79
C ASN A 133 23.47 4.44 3.51
N LEU A 134 22.53 4.36 4.45
CA LEU A 134 22.07 5.46 5.31
C LEU A 134 22.51 5.30 6.78
N SER A 135 23.11 4.16 7.17
CA SER A 135 23.66 3.91 8.50
C SER A 135 25.17 4.14 8.56
#